data_AF-A0A7X8CKJ2-F1
#
_entry.id   AF-A0A7X8CKJ2-F1
#
_cell.length_a   1.000
_cell.length_b   1.000
_cell.length_c   1.000
_cell.angle_alpha   90.00
_cell.angle_beta   90.00
_cell.angle_gamma   90.00
#
_symmetry.space_group_name_H-M   'P 1'
#
loop_
_entity.id
_entity.type
_entity.pdbx_description
1 polymer ?
#
loop_
_entity_poly.entity_id
_entity_poly.type
_entity_poly.pdbx_seq_one_letter_code
_entity_poly.pdbx_strand_id
1 'polypeptide(L)' 'PISRFATPEELAKFIVFICSPLASYCIGSSYYFDGGVIKSVL' A
#
# COMPACT_ATOMS: atom_id res chain seq x y z
N PRO A 1 -6.68 -12.56 1.52
CA PRO A 1 -7.08 -11.90 0.26
C PRO A 1 -8.46 -11.24 0.40
N ILE A 2 -8.60 -9.99 -0.03
CA ILE A 2 -9.82 -9.17 0.10
C ILE A 2 -10.83 -9.39 -1.06
N SER A 3 -10.43 -10.14 -2.11
CA SER A 3 -11.30 -10.61 -3.21
C SER A 3 -12.17 -9.54 -3.89
N ARG A 4 -11.70 -8.29 -3.92
CA ARG A 4 -12.29 -7.18 -4.67
C ARG A 4 -11.21 -6.17 -5.07
N PHE A 5 -11.54 -5.29 -6.00
CA PHE A 5 -10.71 -4.13 -6.31
C PHE A 5 -10.74 -3.11 -5.16
N ALA A 6 -9.59 -2.46 -4.93
CA ALA A 6 -9.50 -1.31 -4.05
C ALA A 6 -10.19 -0.12 -4.70
N THR A 7 -10.79 0.73 -3.87
CA THR A 7 -11.31 2.03 -4.31
C THR A 7 -10.16 3.04 -4.42
N PRO A 8 -10.26 4.05 -5.30
CA PRO A 8 -9.27 5.12 -5.37
C PRO A 8 -9.03 5.81 -4.03
N GLU A 9 -10.07 5.95 -3.20
CA GLU A 9 -10.01 6.59 -1.89
C GLU A 9 -9.21 5.76 -0.88
N GLU A 10 -9.28 4.43 -0.95
CA GLU A 10 -8.46 3.53 -0.13
C GLU A 10 -6.98 3.66 -0.49
N LEU A 11 -6.66 3.75 -1.79
CA LEU A 11 -5.29 3.92 -2.26
C LEU A 11 -4.74 5.31 -1.90
N ALA A 12 -5.56 6.36 -2.05
CA ALA A 12 -5.17 7.74 -1.77
C ALA A 12 -4.73 7.93 -0.31
N LYS A 13 -5.43 7.30 0.65
CA LYS A 13 -5.06 7.37 2.08
C LYS A 13 -3.64 6.85 2.33
N PHE A 14 -3.25 5.76 1.66
CA PHE A 14 -1.90 5.23 1.79
C PHE A 14 -0.86 6.13 1.12
N ILE A 15 -1.15 6.65 -0.06
CA ILE A 15 -0.25 7.59 -0.75
C ILE A 15 0.00 8.82 0.13
N VAL A 16 -1.05 9.38 0.74
CA VAL A 16 -0.92 10.51 1.67
C VAL A 16 -0.03 10.15 2.86
N PHE A 17 -0.17 8.94 3.42
CA PHE A 17 0.71 8.46 4.48
C PHE A 17 2.18 8.41 4.04
N ILE A 18 2.47 7.82 2.87
CA ILE A 18 3.83 7.73 2.33
C ILE A 18 4.45 9.11 2.03
N CYS A 19 3.64 10.08 1.62
CA CYS A 19 4.12 11.45 1.41
C CYS A 19 4.28 12.25 2.71
N SER A 20 3.82 11.73 3.85
CA SER A 20 3.91 12.42 5.14
C SER A 20 5.27 12.20 5.82
N PRO A 21 5.67 13.06 6.77
CA PRO A 21 6.87 12.85 7.58
C PRO A 21 6.89 11.54 8.38
N LEU A 22 5.71 10.93 8.60
CA LEU A 22 5.57 9.67 9.33
C LEU A 22 6.20 8.48 8.58
N ALA A 23 6.31 8.59 7.25
CA ALA A 23 6.89 7.57 6.40
C ALA A 23 8.40 7.79 6.13
N SER A 24 9.09 8.58 6.95
CA SER A 24 10.51 8.93 6.74
C SER A 24 11.46 7.74 6.67
N TYR A 25 11.09 6.60 7.27
CA TYR A 25 11.87 5.35 7.21
C TYR A 25 11.39 4.36 6.12
N CYS A 26 10.31 4.69 5.41
CA CYS A 26 9.70 3.86 4.37
C CYS A 26 10.33 4.13 2.99
N ILE A 27 11.65 3.93 2.88
CA ILE A 27 12.42 4.20 1.66
C ILE A 27 12.99 2.93 1.04
N GLY A 28 13.34 2.97 -0.25
CA GLY A 28 14.02 1.87 -0.96
C GLY A 28 13.19 0.58 -1.09
N SER A 29 11.88 0.66 -0.86
CA SER A 29 10.99 -0.49 -0.80
C SER A 29 9.85 -0.36 -1.80
N SER A 30 9.33 -1.49 -2.27
CA SER A 30 8.11 -1.57 -3.09
C SER A 30 6.95 -2.04 -2.24
N TYR A 31 5.85 -1.29 -2.23
CA TYR A 31 4.65 -1.60 -1.45
C TYR A 31 3.53 -2.11 -2.36
N TYR A 32 2.92 -3.25 -2.00
CA TYR A 32 1.87 -3.88 -2.79
C TYR A 32 0.47 -3.53 -2.26
N PHE A 33 -0.38 -3.01 -3.14
CA PHE A 33 -1.78 -2.65 -2.85
C PHE A 33 -2.74 -3.47 -3.71
N ASP A 34 -2.73 -4.78 -3.49
CA ASP A 34 -3.50 -5.73 -4.30
C ASP A 34 -4.56 -6.48 -3.48
N GLY A 35 -4.70 -6.18 -2.18
CA GLY A 35 -5.61 -6.90 -1.30
C GLY A 35 -5.17 -8.34 -1.02
N GLY A 36 -3.89 -8.67 -1.18
CA GLY A 36 -3.33 -10.01 -0.93
C GLY A 36 -3.63 -11.00 -2.05
N VAL A 37 -3.62 -10.54 -3.29
CA VAL A 37 -3.79 -11.38 -4.50
C VAL A 37 -2.48 -12.11 -4.80
N ILE A 38 -1.35 -11.43 -4.66
CA ILE A 38 -0.02 -11.99 -4.78
C ILE A 38 0.31 -12.70 -3.46
N LYS A 39 0.53 -14.01 -3.53
CA LYS A 39 1.15 -14.77 -2.43
C LYS A 39 2.64 -14.42 -2.38
N SER A 40 2.97 -13.43 -1.57
CA SER A 40 4.35 -13.09 -1.23
C SER A 40 4.73 -13.73 0.11
N VAL A 41 6.01 -14.09 0.26
CA VAL A 41 6.63 -14.56 1.51
C VAL A 41 7.53 -13.47 2.14
N LEU A 42 7.62 -12.30 1.49
CA LEU A 42 8.21 -11.09 2.07
C LEU A 42 7.49 -10.71 3.37
#